data_AF-A0A3D4XCH9-F1
#
_entry.id   AF-A0A3D4XCH9-F1
#
_cell.length_a   1.000
_cell.length_b   1.000
_cell.length_c   1.000
_cell.angle_alpha   90.00
_cell.angle_beta   90.00
_cell.angle_gamma   90.00
#
_symmetry.space_group_name_H-M   'P 1'
#
loop_
_entity.id
_entity.type
_entity.pdbx_description
1 polymer ?
#
loop_
_entity_poly.entity_id
_entity_poly.type
_entity_poly.pdbx_seq_one_letter_code
_entity_poly.pdbx_strand_id
1 'polypeptide(L)'
;GLECKTASAYSADKWKDGNIPPHYVLQCCHYMAVTGKRTWYIAAVILGREFVYRKLVWDDGIIARLIEAEWEFWEGHVKAGVMPDPDGSPACDAALARHFHTATKGSCIELAGFDEKLDRRAEIMAQITGLQQEQGRIEQEVKLFMEENELAASEKYRVSWGNVSTARLDTKRIKEELPEIYRDYAKPSVSRRFQVRAA
;
A
#
# COMPACT_ATOMS: atom_id res chain seq x y z
N GLY A 1 3.52 6.52 29.65
CA GLY A 1 2.66 5.32 29.64
C GLY A 1 3.42 4.17 29.03
N LEU A 2 2.72 3.10 28.68
CA LEU A 2 3.27 1.92 28.02
C LEU A 2 2.34 1.53 26.87
N GLU A 3 2.90 1.34 25.67
CA GLU A 3 2.22 0.74 24.51
C GLU A 3 2.88 -0.60 24.22
N CYS A 4 2.09 -1.68 24.13
CA CYS A 4 2.58 -3.03 23.87
C CYS A 4 2.09 -3.52 22.52
N LYS A 5 3.00 -4.04 21.69
CA LYS A 5 2.71 -4.60 20.37
C LYS A 5 3.25 -6.01 20.23
N THR A 6 2.62 -6.78 19.35
CA THR A 6 3.22 -7.97 18.76
C THR A 6 3.50 -7.68 17.29
N ALA A 7 4.67 -8.09 16.81
CA ALA A 7 5.10 -7.86 15.44
C ALA A 7 5.45 -9.18 14.75
N SER A 8 5.15 -9.29 13.46
CA SER A 8 5.58 -10.43 12.65
C SER A 8 7.10 -10.45 12.49
N ALA A 9 7.67 -11.65 12.33
CA ALA A 9 9.12 -11.80 12.08
C ALA A 9 9.60 -11.03 10.84
N TYR A 10 8.72 -10.86 9.84
CA TYR A 10 8.99 -10.08 8.61
C TYR A 10 9.09 -8.58 8.85
N SER A 11 8.62 -8.08 9.99
CA SER A 11 8.69 -6.64 10.33
C SER A 11 9.89 -6.31 11.22
N ALA A 12 10.76 -7.28 11.53
CA ALA A 12 11.87 -7.10 12.44
C ALA A 12 12.85 -6.01 11.98
N ASP A 13 13.07 -5.89 10.67
CA ASP A 13 13.99 -4.89 10.11
C ASP A 13 13.57 -3.45 10.44
N LYS A 14 12.27 -3.22 10.68
CA LYS A 14 11.73 -1.90 11.08
C LYS A 14 12.10 -1.49 12.52
N TRP A 15 12.65 -2.42 13.31
CA TRP A 15 13.03 -2.22 14.71
C TRP A 15 14.55 -2.27 14.95
N LYS A 16 15.32 -2.60 13.90
CA LYS A 16 16.78 -2.66 13.93
C LYS A 16 17.39 -1.29 14.27
N ASP A 17 18.57 -1.32 14.87
CA ASP A 17 19.39 -0.13 15.15
C ASP A 17 18.66 0.94 15.97
N GLY A 18 17.78 0.52 16.86
CA GLY A 18 17.05 1.43 17.73
C GLY A 18 15.76 2.01 17.11
N ASN A 19 15.47 1.73 15.84
CA ASN A 19 14.33 2.31 15.13
C ASN A 19 12.97 1.90 15.73
N ILE A 20 11.98 2.75 15.48
CA ILE A 20 10.57 2.53 15.79
C ILE A 20 9.78 2.90 14.53
N PRO A 21 8.84 2.06 14.07
CA PRO A 21 7.94 2.44 12.97
C PRO A 21 7.27 3.81 13.22
N PRO A 22 7.29 4.76 12.25
CA PRO A 22 6.83 6.13 12.48
C PRO A 22 5.40 6.25 13.00
N HIS A 23 4.47 5.42 12.51
CA HIS A 23 3.07 5.42 12.97
C HIS A 23 2.94 5.06 14.47
N TYR A 24 3.83 4.22 15.01
CA TYR A 24 3.85 3.92 16.44
C TYR A 24 4.42 5.05 17.29
N VAL A 25 5.39 5.80 16.75
CA VAL A 25 5.89 7.02 17.40
C VAL A 25 4.76 8.03 17.50
N LEU A 26 4.06 8.32 16.40
CA LEU A 26 2.93 9.24 16.37
C LEU A 26 1.81 8.81 17.34
N GLN A 27 1.49 7.51 17.40
CA GLN A 27 0.52 6.98 18.37
C GLN A 27 0.93 7.28 19.82
N CYS A 28 2.20 7.05 20.18
CA CYS A 28 2.70 7.34 21.53
C CYS A 28 2.75 8.85 21.82
N CYS A 29 3.11 9.67 20.82
CA CYS A 29 3.05 11.12 20.91
C CYS A 29 1.63 11.61 21.18
N HIS A 30 0.62 11.09 20.47
CA HIS A 30 -0.78 11.39 20.71
C HIS A 30 -1.20 11.04 22.14
N TYR A 31 -0.83 9.86 22.65
CA TYR A 31 -1.12 9.51 24.05
C TYR A 31 -0.45 10.44 25.06
N MET A 32 0.79 10.86 24.80
CA MET A 32 1.46 11.85 25.64
C MET A 32 0.68 13.17 25.63
N ALA A 33 0.31 13.67 24.44
CA ALA A 33 -0.48 14.90 24.27
C ALA A 33 -1.80 14.86 25.06
N VAL A 34 -2.59 13.78 24.91
CA VAL A 34 -3.89 13.61 25.57
C VAL A 34 -3.76 13.47 27.09
N THR A 35 -2.72 12.78 27.58
CA THR A 35 -2.60 12.44 29.01
C THR A 35 -1.72 13.40 29.80
N GLY A 36 -1.02 14.33 29.14
CA GLY A 36 -0.01 15.20 29.74
C GLY A 36 1.25 14.49 30.24
N LYS A 37 1.42 13.18 29.94
CA LYS A 37 2.60 12.42 30.38
C LYS A 37 3.79 12.75 29.48
N ARG A 38 4.95 13.05 30.08
CA ARG A 38 6.17 13.44 29.33
C ARG A 38 7.03 12.28 28.83
N THR A 39 6.60 11.04 29.02
CA THR A 39 7.36 9.85 28.63
C THR A 39 6.43 8.69 28.31
N TRP A 40 6.73 7.97 27.24
CA TRP A 40 6.05 6.76 26.83
C TRP A 40 7.03 5.65 26.48
N TYR A 41 6.81 4.46 27.00
CA TYR A 41 7.55 3.27 26.56
C TYR A 41 6.74 2.57 25.49
N ILE A 42 7.40 2.15 24.41
CA ILE A 42 6.82 1.22 23.46
C ILE A 42 7.59 -0.09 23.52
N ALA A 43 6.88 -1.18 23.72
CA ALA A 43 7.42 -2.52 23.82
C ALA A 43 6.83 -3.39 22.71
N ALA A 44 7.66 -4.17 22.02
CA ALA A 44 7.24 -5.06 20.97
C ALA A 44 7.88 -6.45 21.13
N VAL A 45 7.03 -7.48 21.11
CA VAL A 45 7.49 -8.87 20.92
C VAL A 45 7.51 -9.17 19.44
N ILE A 46 8.69 -9.40 18.87
CA ILE A 46 8.88 -9.83 17.49
C ILE A 46 8.85 -11.36 17.49
N LEU A 47 7.75 -11.92 16.96
CA LEU A 47 7.46 -13.35 17.07
C LEU A 47 8.61 -14.20 16.55
N GLY A 48 9.09 -15.13 17.39
CA GLY A 48 10.18 -16.06 17.07
C GLY A 48 11.56 -15.41 16.92
N ARG A 49 11.74 -14.15 17.32
CA ARG A 49 13.03 -13.45 17.24
C ARG A 49 13.46 -12.85 18.57
N GLU A 50 12.80 -11.79 19.03
CA GLU A 50 13.28 -11.01 20.17
C GLU A 50 12.17 -10.15 20.79
N PHE A 51 12.45 -9.64 21.98
CA PHE A 51 11.68 -8.59 22.63
C PHE A 51 12.46 -7.29 22.59
N VAL A 52 11.84 -6.23 22.10
CA VAL A 52 12.43 -4.89 22.05
C VAL A 52 11.56 -3.90 22.79
N TYR A 53 12.17 -2.92 23.43
CA TYR A 53 11.46 -1.75 23.94
C TYR A 53 12.25 -0.48 23.70
N ARG A 54 11.55 0.64 23.60
CA ARG A 54 12.13 1.97 23.41
C ARG A 54 11.39 2.98 24.27
N LYS A 55 12.11 4.02 24.69
CA LYS A 55 11.58 5.15 25.45
C LYS A 55 11.42 6.33 24.50
N LEU A 56 10.20 6.83 24.40
CA LEU A 56 9.88 8.10 23.77
C LEU A 56 9.72 9.17 24.86
N VAL A 57 10.29 10.34 24.61
CA VAL A 57 10.20 11.51 25.50
C VAL A 57 9.43 12.59 24.77
N TRP A 58 8.71 13.40 25.53
CA TRP A 58 8.00 14.56 25.02
C TRP A 58 8.92 15.50 24.24
N ASP A 59 8.49 15.84 23.03
CA ASP A 59 9.11 16.84 22.18
C ASP A 59 8.03 17.86 21.83
N ASP A 60 8.20 19.10 22.29
CA ASP A 60 7.18 20.15 22.13
C ASP A 60 6.89 20.43 20.65
N GLY A 61 7.89 20.35 19.77
CA GLY A 61 7.72 20.62 18.34
C GLY A 61 7.00 19.50 17.58
N ILE A 62 7.23 18.23 17.95
CA ILE A 62 6.50 17.09 17.38
C ILE A 62 5.05 17.11 17.89
N ILE A 63 4.87 17.29 19.20
CA ILE A 63 3.53 17.27 19.82
C ILE A 63 2.67 18.42 19.31
N ALA A 64 3.20 19.64 19.22
CA ALA A 64 2.46 20.79 18.71
C ALA A 64 1.99 20.57 17.26
N ARG A 65 2.88 20.12 16.37
CA ARG A 65 2.52 19.82 14.97
C ARG A 65 1.50 18.68 14.85
N LEU A 66 1.59 17.66 15.71
CA LEU A 66 0.63 16.58 15.74
C LEU A 66 -0.77 17.08 16.11
N ILE A 67 -0.87 17.88 17.19
CA ILE A 67 -2.13 18.47 17.63
C ILE A 67 -2.72 19.39 16.56
N GLU A 68 -1.89 20.22 15.92
CA GLU A 68 -2.30 21.11 14.84
C GLU A 68 -2.89 20.32 13.66
N ALA A 69 -2.18 19.29 13.17
CA ALA A 69 -2.66 18.46 12.07
C ALA A 69 -3.96 17.70 12.44
N GLU A 70 -4.07 17.19 13.66
CA GLU A 70 -5.28 16.53 14.15
C GLU A 70 -6.47 17.51 14.22
N TRP A 71 -6.22 18.74 14.67
CA TRP A 71 -7.21 19.81 14.74
C TRP A 71 -7.70 20.24 13.36
N GLU A 72 -6.78 20.49 12.42
CA GLU A 72 -7.10 20.86 11.03
C GLU A 72 -7.93 19.78 10.34
N PHE A 73 -7.56 18.50 10.54
CA PHE A 73 -8.35 17.38 10.03
C PHE A 73 -9.75 17.35 10.66
N TRP A 74 -9.86 17.51 11.98
CA TRP A 74 -11.13 17.45 12.68
C TRP A 74 -12.08 18.59 12.29
N GLU A 75 -11.62 19.84 12.34
CA GLU A 75 -12.46 21.01 12.03
C GLU A 75 -12.74 21.12 10.53
N GLY A 76 -11.71 20.97 9.69
CA GLY A 76 -11.81 21.18 8.24
C GLY A 76 -12.50 20.05 7.48
N HIS A 77 -12.47 18.82 8.00
CA HIS A 77 -12.98 17.65 7.28
C HIS A 77 -14.08 16.94 8.06
N VAL A 78 -13.80 16.50 9.29
CA VAL A 78 -14.76 15.67 10.04
C VAL A 78 -16.00 16.46 10.44
N LYS A 79 -15.84 17.60 11.10
CA LYS A 79 -16.97 18.46 11.50
C LYS A 79 -17.64 19.14 10.31
N ALA A 80 -16.88 19.51 9.30
CA ALA A 80 -17.40 20.12 8.07
C ALA A 80 -18.15 19.12 7.17
N GLY A 81 -17.93 17.82 7.36
CA GLY A 81 -18.48 16.78 6.48
C GLY A 81 -17.86 16.79 5.08
N VAL A 82 -16.62 17.27 4.96
CA VAL A 82 -15.89 17.40 3.70
C VAL A 82 -14.85 16.29 3.60
N MET A 83 -14.86 15.53 2.51
CA MET A 83 -13.87 14.49 2.25
C MET A 83 -12.49 15.15 2.01
N PRO A 84 -11.39 14.62 2.57
CA PRO A 84 -10.06 15.14 2.29
C PRO A 84 -9.68 14.98 0.82
N ASP A 85 -8.73 15.82 0.39
CA ASP A 85 -8.20 15.77 -0.97
C ASP A 85 -7.56 14.39 -1.27
N PRO A 86 -7.67 13.90 -2.50
CA PRO A 86 -7.01 12.66 -2.90
C PRO A 86 -5.50 12.76 -2.78
N ASP A 87 -4.89 11.75 -2.16
CA ASP A 87 -3.44 11.69 -1.89
C ASP A 87 -2.69 10.67 -2.77
N GLY A 88 -3.41 9.95 -3.64
CA GLY A 88 -2.86 8.88 -4.48
C GLY A 88 -2.54 7.58 -3.72
N SER A 89 -2.94 7.46 -2.45
CA SER A 89 -2.71 6.27 -1.65
C SER A 89 -3.73 5.17 -1.93
N PRO A 90 -3.36 3.88 -1.74
CA PRO A 90 -4.33 2.77 -1.80
C PRO A 90 -5.48 2.91 -0.79
N ALA A 91 -5.27 3.62 0.31
CA ALA A 91 -6.30 3.86 1.32
C ALA A 91 -7.37 4.84 0.81
N CYS A 92 -6.96 5.91 0.12
CA CYS A 92 -7.87 6.84 -0.53
C CYS A 92 -8.67 6.13 -1.63
N ASP A 93 -8.02 5.33 -2.49
CA ASP A 93 -8.70 4.53 -3.51
C ASP A 93 -9.76 3.58 -2.90
N ALA A 94 -9.41 2.90 -1.81
CA ALA A 94 -10.33 1.99 -1.12
C ALA A 94 -11.51 2.75 -0.48
N ALA A 95 -11.28 3.95 0.05
CA ALA A 95 -12.33 4.81 0.60
C ALA A 95 -13.27 5.27 -0.52
N LEU A 96 -12.75 5.80 -1.63
CA LEU A 96 -13.53 6.20 -2.80
C LEU A 96 -14.33 5.03 -3.38
N ALA A 97 -13.74 3.82 -3.45
CA ALA A 97 -14.41 2.63 -3.93
C ALA A 97 -15.56 2.18 -3.01
N ARG A 98 -15.45 2.39 -1.68
CA ARG A 98 -16.55 2.11 -0.74
C ARG A 98 -17.64 3.17 -0.81
N HIS A 99 -17.25 4.45 -0.82
CA HIS A 99 -18.20 5.57 -0.86
C HIS A 99 -18.98 5.62 -2.17
N PHE A 100 -18.32 5.34 -3.30
CA PHE A 100 -18.90 5.40 -4.62
C PHE A 100 -18.94 4.03 -5.29
N HIS A 101 -19.37 2.98 -4.56
CA HIS A 101 -19.26 1.58 -5.01
C HIS A 101 -20.16 1.19 -6.21
N THR A 102 -21.18 1.99 -6.54
CA THR A 102 -22.08 1.77 -7.68
C THR A 102 -22.15 3.00 -8.58
N ALA A 103 -22.48 2.80 -9.85
CA ALA A 103 -22.69 3.86 -10.83
C ALA A 103 -24.12 3.82 -11.35
N THR A 104 -24.71 4.99 -11.59
CA THR A 104 -26.00 5.09 -12.29
C THR A 104 -25.79 4.74 -13.76
N LYS A 105 -26.43 3.66 -14.23
CA LYS A 105 -26.27 3.16 -15.60
C LYS A 105 -26.68 4.23 -16.61
N GLY A 106 -25.82 4.49 -17.58
CA GLY A 106 -26.07 5.46 -18.65
C GLY A 106 -25.92 6.93 -18.25
N SER A 107 -25.57 7.23 -16.99
CA SER A 107 -25.27 8.60 -16.57
C SER A 107 -23.93 9.07 -17.14
N CYS A 108 -23.86 10.38 -17.44
CA CYS A 108 -22.66 11.07 -17.88
C CYS A 108 -22.68 12.48 -17.28
N ILE A 109 -21.51 13.00 -16.93
CA ILE A 109 -21.31 14.38 -16.51
C ILE A 109 -20.20 14.99 -17.35
N GLU A 110 -20.21 16.31 -17.51
CA GLU A 110 -19.08 17.04 -18.07
C GLU A 110 -17.89 16.96 -17.11
N LEU A 111 -16.71 16.61 -17.65
CA LEU A 111 -15.48 16.53 -16.88
C LEU A 111 -14.66 17.83 -17.04
N ALA A 112 -15.15 18.92 -16.46
CA ALA A 112 -14.50 20.23 -16.58
C ALA A 112 -13.24 20.35 -15.70
N GLY A 113 -12.15 20.88 -16.26
CA GLY A 113 -10.92 21.23 -15.52
C GLY A 113 -9.97 20.07 -15.22
N PHE A 114 -10.13 18.91 -15.87
CA PHE A 114 -9.26 17.74 -15.69
C PHE A 114 -8.37 17.41 -16.88
N ASP A 115 -8.52 18.08 -18.02
CA ASP A 115 -7.77 17.76 -19.25
C ASP A 115 -6.25 17.79 -19.01
N GLU A 116 -5.72 18.90 -18.46
CA GLU A 116 -4.28 19.01 -18.13
C GLU A 116 -3.80 17.92 -17.16
N LYS A 117 -4.66 17.49 -16.21
CA LYS A 117 -4.33 16.40 -15.27
C LYS A 117 -4.30 15.04 -15.98
N LEU A 118 -5.20 14.82 -16.95
CA LEU A 118 -5.24 13.60 -17.76
C LEU A 118 -4.09 13.54 -18.75
N ASP A 119 -3.68 14.68 -19.31
CA ASP A 119 -2.48 14.81 -20.14
C ASP A 119 -1.23 14.47 -19.33
N ARG A 120 -1.09 15.08 -18.13
CA ARG A 120 0.02 14.76 -17.22
C ARG A 120 0.02 13.28 -16.84
N ARG A 121 -1.15 12.68 -16.62
CA ARG A 121 -1.26 11.24 -16.37
C ARG A 121 -0.76 10.42 -17.56
N ALA A 122 -1.07 10.82 -18.80
CA ALA A 122 -0.58 10.13 -20.00
C ALA A 122 0.94 10.21 -20.13
N GLU A 123 1.54 11.37 -19.85
CA GLU A 123 3.00 11.53 -19.81
C GLU A 123 3.66 10.60 -18.78
N ILE A 124 3.12 10.54 -17.56
CA ILE A 124 3.62 9.65 -16.50
C ILE A 124 3.54 8.19 -16.95
N MET A 125 2.44 7.79 -17.59
CA MET A 125 2.28 6.42 -18.13
C MET A 125 3.32 6.09 -19.20
N ALA A 126 3.65 7.05 -20.07
CA ALA A 126 4.70 6.88 -21.07
C ALA A 126 6.08 6.72 -20.42
N GLN A 127 6.39 7.51 -19.39
CA GLN A 127 7.63 7.39 -18.62
C GLN A 127 7.74 6.02 -17.92
N ILE A 128 6.66 5.58 -17.26
CA ILE A 128 6.61 4.26 -16.62
C ILE A 128 6.87 3.15 -17.64
N THR A 129 6.25 3.24 -18.82
CA THR A 129 6.42 2.24 -19.88
C THR A 129 7.88 2.22 -20.36
N GLY A 130 8.51 3.38 -20.54
CA GLY A 130 9.93 3.49 -20.90
C GLY A 130 10.85 2.85 -19.84
N LEU A 131 10.63 3.15 -18.56
CA LEU A 131 11.42 2.58 -17.46
C LEU A 131 11.21 1.06 -17.32
N GLN A 132 9.98 0.58 -17.53
CA GLN A 132 9.69 -0.87 -17.54
C GLN A 132 10.37 -1.58 -18.71
N GLN A 133 10.43 -0.96 -19.88
CA GLN A 133 11.16 -1.49 -21.02
C GLN A 133 12.66 -1.56 -20.74
N GLU A 134 13.24 -0.51 -20.14
CA GLU A 134 14.64 -0.49 -19.75
C GLU A 134 14.96 -1.56 -18.71
N GLN A 135 14.15 -1.69 -17.66
CA GLN A 135 14.25 -2.76 -16.66
C GLN A 135 14.20 -4.13 -17.34
N GLY A 136 13.21 -4.35 -18.22
CA GLY A 136 13.05 -5.61 -18.94
C GLY A 136 14.25 -5.96 -19.82
N ARG A 137 14.86 -4.96 -20.48
CA ARG A 137 16.09 -5.15 -21.25
C ARG A 137 17.25 -5.61 -20.36
N ILE A 138 17.45 -4.99 -19.20
CA ILE A 138 18.49 -5.40 -18.25
C ILE A 138 18.24 -6.83 -17.76
N GLU A 139 17.00 -7.17 -17.40
CA GLU A 139 16.65 -8.54 -16.99
C GLU A 139 16.89 -9.56 -18.11
N GLN A 140 16.63 -9.21 -19.38
CA GLN A 140 16.93 -10.06 -20.53
C GLN A 140 18.44 -10.25 -20.74
N GLU A 141 19.25 -9.20 -20.58
CA GLU A 141 20.72 -9.30 -20.64
C GLU A 141 21.26 -10.24 -19.56
N VAL A 142 20.72 -10.16 -18.33
CA VAL A 142 21.09 -11.09 -17.24
C VAL A 142 20.66 -12.52 -17.57
N LYS A 143 19.44 -12.73 -18.08
CA LYS A 143 18.96 -14.07 -18.49
C LYS A 143 19.81 -14.66 -19.61
N LEU A 144 20.20 -13.84 -20.58
CA LEU A 144 21.10 -14.24 -21.67
C LEU A 144 22.46 -14.66 -21.13
N PHE A 145 22.97 -14.00 -20.09
CA PHE A 145 24.19 -14.41 -19.41
C PHE A 145 24.03 -15.69 -18.57
N MET A 146 22.87 -15.87 -17.92
CA MET A 146 22.59 -17.04 -17.08
C MET A 146 22.37 -18.32 -17.89
N GLU A 147 21.79 -18.22 -19.09
CA GLU A 147 21.46 -19.36 -19.96
C GLU A 147 20.70 -20.47 -19.21
N GLU A 148 21.30 -21.66 -19.09
CA GLU A 148 20.72 -22.83 -18.41
C GLU A 148 20.92 -22.81 -16.88
N ASN A 149 21.63 -21.81 -16.34
CA ASN A 149 21.96 -21.72 -14.93
C ASN A 149 20.81 -21.09 -14.14
N GLU A 150 20.39 -21.77 -13.07
CA GLU A 150 19.35 -21.27 -12.18
C GLU A 150 19.81 -20.09 -11.31
N LEU A 151 21.09 -19.99 -10.98
CA LEU A 151 21.62 -19.02 -10.02
C LEU A 151 22.81 -18.24 -10.57
N ALA A 152 22.86 -16.94 -10.27
CA ALA A 152 24.00 -16.07 -10.54
C ALA A 152 24.27 -15.12 -9.36
N ALA A 153 25.53 -14.73 -9.17
CA ALA A 153 25.97 -13.94 -8.03
C ALA A 153 27.07 -12.94 -8.40
N SER A 154 27.04 -11.75 -7.78
CA SER A 154 28.12 -10.75 -7.81
C SER A 154 28.45 -10.28 -6.39
N GLU A 155 29.33 -9.30 -6.22
CA GLU A 155 29.60 -8.73 -4.89
C GLU A 155 28.33 -8.15 -4.24
N LYS A 156 27.44 -7.54 -5.05
CA LYS A 156 26.26 -6.80 -4.56
C LYS A 156 24.94 -7.54 -4.74
N TYR A 157 24.86 -8.50 -5.66
CA TYR A 157 23.58 -9.10 -6.06
C TYR A 157 23.60 -10.62 -6.06
N ARG A 158 22.40 -11.20 -5.91
CA ARG A 158 22.09 -12.62 -6.12
C ARG A 158 20.86 -12.68 -7.00
N VAL A 159 20.91 -13.47 -8.06
CA VAL A 159 19.84 -13.63 -9.03
C VAL A 159 19.47 -15.11 -9.09
N SER A 160 18.17 -15.38 -9.08
CA SER A 160 17.61 -16.72 -9.23
C SER A 160 16.61 -16.72 -10.38
N TRP A 161 16.77 -17.64 -11.32
CA TRP A 161 15.89 -17.86 -12.45
C TRP A 161 15.75 -19.36 -12.73
N GLY A 162 14.97 -20.03 -11.88
CA GLY A 162 14.72 -21.47 -11.96
C GLY A 162 13.35 -21.82 -12.52
N ASN A 163 13.15 -23.11 -12.80
CA ASN A 163 11.86 -23.65 -13.21
C ASN A 163 10.87 -23.64 -12.05
N VAL A 164 9.68 -23.09 -12.26
CA VAL A 164 8.58 -23.09 -11.28
C VAL A 164 7.39 -23.86 -11.86
N SER A 165 7.05 -25.00 -11.25
CA SER A 165 5.84 -25.76 -11.60
C SER A 165 4.66 -25.28 -10.75
N THR A 166 3.56 -24.92 -11.40
CA THR A 166 2.30 -24.57 -10.72
C THR A 166 1.14 -25.30 -11.37
N ALA A 167 0.24 -25.85 -10.55
CA ALA A 167 -1.03 -26.37 -11.00
C ALA A 167 -2.13 -25.37 -10.63
N ARG A 168 -2.95 -25.00 -11.61
CA ARG A 168 -4.13 -24.13 -11.42
C ARG A 168 -5.35 -24.85 -11.97
N LEU A 169 -6.51 -24.59 -11.38
CA LEU A 169 -7.76 -25.10 -11.90
C LEU A 169 -8.04 -24.50 -13.28
N ASP A 170 -8.32 -25.36 -14.26
CA ASP A 170 -8.82 -24.91 -15.56
C ASP A 170 -10.28 -24.46 -15.41
N THR A 171 -10.43 -23.20 -15.03
CA THR A 171 -11.75 -22.64 -14.73
C THR A 171 -12.63 -22.56 -15.97
N LYS A 172 -12.03 -22.46 -17.17
CA LYS A 172 -12.74 -22.45 -18.44
C LYS A 172 -13.34 -23.84 -18.70
N ARG A 173 -12.52 -24.88 -18.61
CA ARG A 173 -12.95 -26.26 -18.78
C ARG A 173 -13.98 -26.69 -17.73
N ILE A 174 -13.81 -26.29 -16.47
CA ILE A 174 -14.81 -26.54 -15.41
C ILE A 174 -16.14 -25.87 -15.75
N LYS A 175 -16.13 -24.64 -16.28
CA LYS A 175 -17.36 -23.94 -16.66
C LYS A 175 -18.07 -24.60 -17.84
N GLU A 176 -17.33 -25.19 -18.77
CA GLU A 176 -17.85 -25.88 -19.96
C GLU A 176 -18.34 -27.30 -19.65
N GLU A 177 -17.55 -28.11 -18.93
CA GLU A 177 -17.83 -29.53 -18.65
C GLU A 177 -18.66 -29.74 -17.37
N LEU A 178 -18.52 -28.87 -16.37
CA LEU A 178 -19.11 -29.02 -15.02
C LEU A 178 -19.75 -27.69 -14.54
N PRO A 179 -20.75 -27.14 -15.26
CA PRO A 179 -21.30 -25.81 -14.99
C PRO A 179 -21.98 -25.69 -13.62
N GLU A 180 -22.56 -26.79 -13.11
CA GLU A 180 -23.16 -26.86 -11.77
C GLU A 180 -22.10 -26.57 -10.69
N ILE A 181 -20.92 -27.21 -10.79
CA ILE A 181 -19.80 -26.97 -9.87
C ILE A 181 -19.31 -25.54 -10.02
N TYR A 182 -19.14 -25.02 -11.24
CA TYR A 182 -18.74 -23.63 -11.40
C TYR A 182 -19.71 -22.67 -10.69
N ARG A 183 -21.02 -22.90 -10.81
CA ARG A 183 -22.06 -22.05 -10.20
C ARG A 183 -22.01 -22.11 -8.67
N ASP A 184 -21.84 -23.30 -8.09
CA ASP A 184 -21.87 -23.49 -6.64
C ASP A 184 -20.65 -22.87 -5.92
N TYR A 185 -19.53 -22.74 -6.63
CA TYR A 185 -18.29 -22.18 -6.07
C TYR A 185 -17.96 -20.77 -6.60
N ALA A 186 -18.66 -20.28 -7.62
CA ALA A 186 -18.48 -18.92 -8.12
C ALA A 186 -19.03 -17.90 -7.11
N LYS A 187 -18.16 -17.04 -6.59
CA LYS A 187 -18.55 -15.90 -5.77
C LYS A 187 -18.66 -14.64 -6.64
N PRO A 188 -19.87 -14.18 -7.02
CA PRO A 188 -20.00 -12.97 -7.79
C PRO A 188 -19.49 -11.77 -6.99
N SER A 189 -18.79 -10.87 -7.65
CA SER A 189 -18.38 -9.58 -7.10
C SER A 189 -18.69 -8.47 -8.10
N VAL A 190 -19.08 -7.31 -7.59
CA VAL A 190 -19.35 -6.11 -8.39
C VAL A 190 -18.35 -5.05 -7.99
N SER A 191 -17.68 -4.45 -8.96
CA SER A 191 -16.75 -3.35 -8.75
C SER A 191 -16.88 -2.32 -9.87
N ARG A 192 -16.54 -1.08 -9.58
CA ARG A 192 -16.41 -0.03 -10.59
C ARG A 192 -14.98 0.00 -11.09
N ARG A 193 -14.80 -0.13 -12.40
CA ARG A 193 -13.50 -0.04 -13.04
C ARG A 193 -13.26 1.39 -13.49
N PHE A 194 -12.14 1.98 -13.05
CA PHE A 194 -11.64 3.24 -13.59
C PHE A 194 -10.92 2.99 -14.93
N GLN A 195 -11.27 3.75 -15.96
CA GLN A 195 -10.61 3.73 -17.27
C GLN A 195 -10.54 5.14 -17.82
N VAL A 196 -9.43 5.48 -18.45
CA VAL A 196 -9.24 6.71 -19.22
C VAL A 196 -8.93 6.30 -20.65
N ARG A 197 -9.67 6.85 -21.62
CA ARG A 197 -9.41 6.69 -23.06
C ARG A 197 -9.39 8.09 -23.66
N ALA A 198 -8.51 8.31 -24.64
CA ALA A 198 -8.59 9.51 -25.45
C ALA A 198 -9.96 9.55 -26.15
N ALA A 199 -10.52 10.75 -26.28
CA ALA A 199 -11.77 10.97 -26.99
C ALA A 199 -11.63 10.70 -28.50
#